data_AF-A0A9P0FHF2-F1
#
_entry.id   AF-A0A9P0FHF2-F1
#
_cell.length_a   1.000
_cell.length_b   1.000
_cell.length_c   1.000
_cell.angle_alpha   90.00
_cell.angle_beta   90.00
_cell.angle_gamma   90.00
#
_symmetry.space_group_name_H-M   'P 1'
#
loop_
_entity.id
_entity.type
_entity.pdbx_description
1 polymer ?
#
loop_
_entity_poly.entity_id
_entity_poly.type
_entity_poly.pdbx_seq_one_letter_code
_entity_poly.pdbx_strand_id
1 'polypeptide(L)'
;MELDDFFNTALVGYEEGRRNLLFEDVRLLEDSLNKTQNVLEVLSVFLAFVVNEGRLQHLLVQIYQLFWSLLSSLNSKLADCEAVSDSPSFFPNRSSSGLAGRPAVKITHEQITILRNLGMTWINIASTLKISRRTLYRLKSKFDINESCFIPDEELDLIISDIIRSTPNSGESYVRGSLRSRNVTVPRWRVRERLEILDPIGRALRRHNTIVRRKYTVKGVNYLWHMDSNHKLISFRMVFHGCIDGFSRMIIYLHCLNNNKAETALNCFENGVLQFGLPSRVRGDRGTENIAVARYMIAQRGCDRGSFIVGRSVHNQRIERLWSEVNRIVSKQYKELFLYMEEQNLLDENDEIDLFSLSYVFLPRIRRSLEEFVRQWNFHALSTERYRSPSQIFFTSTISGQCVNDEDPSYIENPQEYGIDFMGPLPEIETENHIEVPNFEISLTNNQMLFLRNQLLDPQTNGDESGIFHYMAVRNLIRGFYNM
;
A
#
# COMPACT_ATOMS: atom_id res chain seq x y z
N MET A 1 -26.85 -0.14 -15.32
CA MET A 1 -26.68 1.28 -14.96
C MET A 1 -27.83 1.99 -15.63
N GLU A 2 -28.84 2.37 -14.85
CA GLU A 2 -30.00 3.08 -15.38
C GLU A 2 -29.51 4.40 -16.00
N LEU A 3 -30.02 4.76 -17.18
CA LEU A 3 -29.60 5.96 -17.92
C LEU A 3 -29.63 7.23 -17.04
N ASP A 4 -30.57 7.27 -16.11
CA ASP A 4 -30.75 8.35 -15.15
C ASP A 4 -29.54 8.50 -14.21
N ASP A 5 -28.93 7.40 -13.77
CA ASP A 5 -27.73 7.41 -12.91
C ASP A 5 -26.51 7.99 -13.64
N PHE A 6 -26.38 7.70 -14.94
CA PHE A 6 -25.34 8.28 -15.78
C PHE A 6 -25.51 9.80 -15.92
N PHE A 7 -26.71 10.29 -16.26
CA PHE A 7 -26.95 11.72 -16.43
C PHE A 7 -26.84 12.50 -15.12
N ASN A 8 -27.28 11.92 -13.99
CA ASN A 8 -27.09 12.50 -12.66
C ASN A 8 -25.59 12.61 -12.31
N THR A 9 -24.82 11.54 -12.56
CA THR A 9 -23.37 11.53 -12.32
C THR A 9 -22.64 12.54 -13.23
N ALA A 10 -23.05 12.63 -14.50
CA ALA A 10 -22.50 13.58 -15.45
C ALA A 10 -22.76 15.03 -15.02
N LEU A 11 -23.97 15.35 -14.57
CA LEU A 11 -24.34 16.69 -14.08
C LEU A 11 -23.51 17.10 -12.86
N VAL A 12 -23.38 16.21 -11.87
CA VAL A 12 -22.55 16.45 -10.68
C VAL A 12 -21.08 16.66 -11.08
N GLY A 13 -20.56 15.84 -12.00
CA GLY A 13 -19.20 15.99 -12.53
C GLY A 13 -18.98 17.29 -13.29
N TYR A 14 -20.00 17.79 -14.00
CA TYR A 14 -19.96 19.07 -14.69
C TYR A 14 -19.87 20.25 -13.72
N GLU A 15 -20.69 20.26 -12.67
CA GLU A 15 -20.63 21.30 -11.64
C GLU A 15 -19.31 21.27 -10.86
N GLU A 16 -18.81 20.07 -10.54
CA GLU A 16 -17.49 19.89 -9.94
C GLU A 16 -16.37 20.43 -10.84
N GLY A 17 -16.39 20.12 -12.14
CA GLY A 17 -15.42 20.65 -13.09
C GLY A 17 -15.45 22.16 -13.21
N ARG A 18 -16.64 22.77 -13.25
CA ARG A 18 -16.81 24.23 -13.26
C ARG A 18 -16.28 24.88 -11.99
N ARG A 19 -16.52 24.28 -10.84
CA ARG A 19 -16.01 24.75 -9.54
C ARG A 19 -14.49 24.63 -9.49
N ASN A 20 -13.93 23.55 -10.01
CA ASN A 20 -12.48 23.30 -10.03
C ASN A 20 -11.73 24.30 -10.92
N LEU A 21 -12.36 24.87 -11.96
CA LEU A 21 -11.78 25.96 -12.75
C LEU A 21 -11.48 27.24 -11.94
N LEU A 22 -12.14 27.43 -10.80
CA LEU A 22 -11.92 28.57 -9.91
C LEU A 22 -10.70 28.41 -8.99
N PHE A 23 -10.12 27.20 -8.94
CA PHE A 23 -8.99 26.86 -8.10
C PHE A 23 -7.76 26.49 -8.96
N GLU A 24 -6.55 26.73 -8.45
CA GLU A 24 -5.30 26.43 -9.16
C GLU A 24 -4.75 25.01 -8.85
N ASP A 25 -5.60 24.10 -8.37
CA ASP A 25 -5.20 22.71 -8.06
C ASP A 25 -5.17 21.86 -9.35
N VAL A 26 -3.98 21.74 -9.94
CA VAL A 26 -3.70 20.97 -11.17
C VAL A 26 -4.30 19.55 -11.14
N ARG A 27 -4.34 18.89 -9.96
CA ARG A 27 -4.86 17.51 -9.85
C ARG A 27 -6.38 17.45 -9.97
N LEU A 28 -7.08 18.46 -9.43
CA LEU A 28 -8.53 18.58 -9.56
C LEU A 28 -8.91 18.93 -11.00
N LEU A 29 -8.10 19.76 -11.67
CA LEU A 29 -8.26 20.06 -13.08
C LEU A 29 -8.05 18.81 -13.96
N GLU A 30 -7.01 17.99 -13.70
CA GLU A 30 -6.77 16.71 -14.40
C GLU A 30 -7.93 15.69 -14.19
N ASP A 31 -8.44 15.54 -12.95
CA ASP A 31 -9.55 14.62 -12.65
C ASP A 31 -10.86 15.07 -13.32
N SER A 32 -11.18 16.37 -13.23
CA SER A 32 -12.32 16.95 -13.95
C SER A 32 -12.18 16.80 -15.46
N LEU A 33 -10.98 16.98 -16.01
CA LEU A 33 -10.72 16.79 -17.44
C LEU A 33 -11.04 15.36 -17.88
N ASN A 34 -10.52 14.35 -17.17
CA ASN A 34 -10.76 12.93 -17.48
C ASN A 34 -12.24 12.56 -17.36
N LYS A 35 -12.93 13.04 -16.32
CA LYS A 35 -14.39 12.83 -16.15
C LYS A 35 -15.17 13.45 -17.31
N THR A 36 -14.84 14.69 -17.71
CA THR A 36 -15.47 15.38 -18.83
C THR A 36 -15.22 14.66 -20.16
N GLN A 37 -14.01 14.14 -20.40
CA GLN A 37 -13.70 13.34 -21.60
C GLN A 37 -14.55 12.05 -21.67
N ASN A 38 -14.64 11.31 -20.57
CA ASN A 38 -15.44 10.08 -20.52
C ASN A 38 -16.92 10.36 -20.80
N VAL A 39 -17.47 11.46 -20.27
CA VAL A 39 -18.85 11.86 -20.57
C VAL A 39 -19.03 12.21 -22.05
N LEU A 40 -18.08 12.93 -22.65
CA LEU A 40 -18.11 13.28 -24.08
C LEU A 40 -18.05 12.05 -24.99
N GLU A 41 -17.22 11.05 -24.65
CA GLU A 41 -17.18 9.78 -25.38
C GLU A 41 -18.54 9.07 -25.33
N VAL A 42 -19.16 8.97 -24.16
CA VAL A 42 -20.47 8.34 -24.00
C VAL A 42 -21.56 9.13 -24.74
N LEU A 43 -21.56 10.48 -24.67
CA LEU A 43 -22.49 11.32 -25.40
C LEU A 43 -22.32 11.20 -26.93
N SER A 44 -21.08 11.04 -27.41
CA SER A 44 -20.80 10.82 -28.84
C SER A 44 -21.42 9.51 -29.34
N VAL A 45 -21.40 8.46 -28.51
CA VAL A 45 -22.07 7.19 -28.78
C VAL A 45 -23.59 7.39 -28.79
N PHE A 46 -24.17 8.08 -27.79
CA PHE A 46 -25.61 8.37 -27.79
C PHE A 46 -26.06 9.14 -29.04
N LEU A 47 -25.30 10.15 -29.46
CA LEU A 47 -25.58 10.91 -30.68
C LEU A 47 -25.52 10.05 -31.95
N ALA A 48 -24.68 9.02 -31.99
CA ALA A 48 -24.60 8.09 -33.11
C ALA A 48 -25.80 7.10 -33.16
N PHE A 49 -26.41 6.78 -32.01
CA PHE A 49 -27.53 5.83 -31.92
C PHE A 49 -28.92 6.49 -31.94
N VAL A 50 -29.04 7.75 -31.52
CA VAL A 50 -30.31 8.50 -31.52
C VAL A 50 -30.48 9.23 -32.86
N VAL A 51 -30.93 8.49 -33.88
CA VAL A 51 -31.09 8.99 -35.26
C VAL A 51 -32.53 9.45 -35.58
N ASN A 52 -33.54 8.95 -34.85
CA ASN A 52 -34.96 9.10 -35.24
C ASN A 52 -35.81 10.00 -34.32
N GLU A 53 -35.22 10.68 -33.34
CA GLU A 53 -35.94 11.60 -32.44
C GLU A 53 -35.30 13.00 -32.42
N GLY A 54 -35.81 13.92 -33.25
CA GLY A 54 -35.19 15.23 -33.46
C GLY A 54 -35.09 16.11 -32.21
N ARG A 55 -36.04 16.01 -31.26
CA ARG A 55 -35.98 16.78 -30.00
C ARG A 55 -34.90 16.25 -29.04
N LEU A 56 -34.79 14.93 -28.91
CA LEU A 56 -33.79 14.28 -28.05
C LEU A 56 -32.38 14.49 -28.61
N GLN A 57 -32.23 14.36 -29.93
CA GLN A 57 -30.96 14.63 -30.62
C GLN A 57 -30.50 16.08 -30.40
N HIS A 58 -31.41 17.05 -30.53
CA HIS A 58 -31.09 18.47 -30.28
C HIS A 58 -30.61 18.71 -28.83
N LEU A 59 -31.29 18.12 -27.84
CA LEU A 59 -30.88 18.23 -26.43
C LEU A 59 -29.52 17.59 -26.16
N LEU A 60 -29.26 16.40 -26.73
CA LEU A 60 -27.96 15.72 -26.60
C LEU A 60 -26.82 16.52 -27.23
N VAL A 61 -27.05 17.18 -28.37
CA VAL A 61 -26.06 18.08 -28.99
C VAL A 61 -25.75 19.26 -28.09
N GLN A 62 -26.77 19.87 -27.46
CA GLN A 62 -26.56 20.98 -26.51
C GLN A 62 -25.75 20.54 -25.30
N ILE A 63 -26.06 19.38 -24.71
CA ILE A 63 -25.30 18.82 -23.58
C ILE A 63 -23.85 18.55 -24.00
N TYR A 64 -23.64 17.93 -25.17
CA TYR A 64 -22.30 17.67 -25.71
C TYR A 64 -21.48 18.96 -25.84
N GLN A 65 -22.07 20.03 -26.39
CA GLN A 65 -21.42 21.34 -26.53
C GLN A 65 -21.02 21.95 -25.18
N LEU A 66 -21.86 21.82 -24.15
CA LEU A 66 -21.55 22.31 -22.80
C LEU A 66 -20.34 21.57 -22.21
N PHE A 67 -20.31 20.24 -22.27
CA PHE A 67 -19.17 19.46 -21.80
C PHE A 67 -17.91 19.72 -22.63
N TRP A 68 -18.04 19.97 -23.94
CA TRP A 68 -16.91 20.32 -24.80
C TRP A 68 -16.31 21.69 -24.43
N SER A 69 -17.15 22.66 -24.10
CA SER A 69 -16.72 23.98 -23.62
C SER A 69 -16.01 23.88 -22.27
N LEU A 70 -16.53 23.06 -21.35
CA LEU A 70 -15.88 22.77 -20.07
C LEU A 70 -14.52 22.10 -20.28
N LEU A 71 -14.44 21.09 -21.16
CA LEU A 71 -13.20 20.40 -21.50
C LEU A 71 -12.14 21.37 -22.03
N SER A 72 -12.55 22.26 -22.94
CA SER A 72 -11.67 23.27 -23.54
C SER A 72 -11.16 24.25 -22.48
N SER A 73 -12.02 24.67 -21.55
CA SER A 73 -11.67 25.56 -20.45
C SER A 73 -10.72 24.89 -19.46
N LEU A 74 -10.93 23.61 -19.14
CA LEU A 74 -10.05 22.80 -18.29
C LEU A 74 -8.68 22.63 -18.93
N ASN A 75 -8.61 22.32 -20.23
CA ASN A 75 -7.34 22.23 -20.97
C ASN A 75 -6.58 23.55 -20.99
N SER A 76 -7.27 24.67 -21.21
CA SER A 76 -6.64 26.00 -21.17
C SER A 76 -6.10 26.32 -19.78
N LYS A 77 -6.90 26.08 -18.73
CA LYS A 77 -6.48 26.34 -17.34
C LYS A 77 -5.33 25.43 -16.91
N LEU A 78 -5.31 24.18 -17.36
CA LEU A 78 -4.21 23.25 -17.12
C LEU A 78 -2.92 23.74 -17.79
N ALA A 79 -3.00 24.21 -19.03
CA ALA A 79 -1.86 24.79 -19.75
C ALA A 79 -1.36 26.09 -19.07
N ASP A 80 -2.25 26.90 -18.51
CA ASP A 80 -1.89 28.10 -17.74
C ASP A 80 -1.21 27.74 -16.40
N CYS A 81 -1.66 26.66 -15.73
CA CYS A 81 -1.05 26.15 -14.51
C CYS A 81 0.27 25.40 -14.74
N GLU A 82 0.64 25.08 -15.98
CA GLU A 82 1.96 24.52 -16.32
C GLU A 82 3.09 25.57 -16.32
N ALA A 83 2.80 26.83 -15.96
CA ALA A 83 3.81 27.85 -15.70
C ALA A 83 4.06 28.04 -14.19
N VAL A 84 5.20 27.48 -13.73
CA VAL A 84 5.92 27.74 -12.46
C VAL A 84 5.54 26.91 -11.22
N SER A 85 6.36 25.89 -10.93
CA SER A 85 7.13 25.80 -9.66
C SER A 85 8.11 24.63 -9.73
N ASP A 86 9.34 24.92 -10.15
CA ASP A 86 10.47 23.99 -10.10
C ASP A 86 11.42 24.44 -8.98
N SER A 87 11.42 23.73 -7.84
CA SER A 87 12.51 23.60 -6.85
C SER A 87 12.09 22.66 -5.69
N PRO A 88 12.95 21.72 -5.21
CA PRO A 88 14.28 22.07 -4.70
C PRO A 88 15.50 21.22 -5.17
N SER A 89 16.65 21.90 -5.09
CA SER A 89 18.00 21.57 -4.58
C SER A 89 18.73 20.24 -4.85
N PHE A 90 18.31 19.33 -5.72
CA PHE A 90 19.27 18.31 -6.22
C PHE A 90 20.04 18.82 -7.44
N PHE A 91 21.37 18.89 -7.36
CA PHE A 91 22.25 18.97 -8.52
C PHE A 91 23.19 17.77 -8.45
N PRO A 92 23.29 16.96 -9.52
CA PRO A 92 24.18 15.81 -9.47
C PRO A 92 25.64 16.28 -9.42
N ASN A 93 26.42 15.68 -8.51
CA ASN A 93 27.83 16.00 -8.33
C ASN A 93 28.58 15.90 -9.66
N ARG A 94 29.28 16.97 -10.04
CA ARG A 94 30.06 17.04 -11.27
C ARG A 94 31.51 16.74 -10.98
N SER A 95 32.10 15.85 -11.76
CA SER A 95 33.55 15.60 -11.72
C SER A 95 34.27 16.63 -12.60
N SER A 96 35.21 17.36 -12.01
CA SER A 96 36.14 18.22 -12.75
C SER A 96 37.29 17.36 -13.25
N SER A 97 37.42 17.18 -14.56
CA SER A 97 38.52 16.46 -15.19
C SER A 97 39.71 17.36 -15.55
N GLY A 98 39.62 18.68 -15.26
CA GLY A 98 40.65 19.66 -15.64
C GLY A 98 40.81 19.90 -17.16
N LEU A 99 40.02 19.22 -17.99
CA LEU A 99 40.03 19.33 -19.46
C LEU A 99 38.91 20.26 -19.95
N ALA A 100 39.10 20.89 -21.11
CA ALA A 100 38.09 21.74 -21.73
C ALA A 100 36.82 20.93 -22.09
N GLY A 101 35.66 21.33 -21.55
CA GLY A 101 34.37 20.70 -21.82
C GLY A 101 33.38 20.79 -20.64
N ARG A 102 32.12 20.40 -20.88
CA ARG A 102 31.09 20.36 -19.83
C ARG A 102 31.41 19.23 -18.82
N PRO A 103 31.54 19.52 -17.51
CA PRO A 103 31.89 18.52 -16.49
C PRO A 103 30.95 17.32 -16.48
N ALA A 104 31.51 16.12 -16.32
CA ALA A 104 30.74 14.88 -16.34
C ALA A 104 29.96 14.72 -15.01
N VAL A 105 28.68 14.44 -15.14
CA VAL A 105 27.78 14.11 -14.03
C VAL A 105 28.14 12.74 -13.45
N LYS A 106 28.40 12.67 -12.14
CA LYS A 106 28.74 11.44 -11.42
C LYS A 106 27.44 10.72 -11.01
N ILE A 107 27.01 9.78 -11.84
CA ILE A 107 25.90 8.85 -11.55
C ILE A 107 26.46 7.44 -11.58
N THR A 108 26.16 6.67 -10.53
CA THR A 108 26.62 5.30 -10.37
C THR A 108 25.69 4.31 -11.08
N HIS A 109 26.22 3.12 -11.36
CA HIS A 109 25.42 1.99 -11.83
C HIS A 109 24.29 1.68 -10.84
N GLU A 110 24.62 1.55 -9.55
CA GLU A 110 23.68 1.23 -8.47
C GLU A 110 22.48 2.18 -8.41
N GLN A 111 22.70 3.49 -8.55
CA GLN A 111 21.60 4.47 -8.55
C GLN A 111 20.60 4.21 -9.67
N ILE A 112 21.07 3.90 -10.88
CA ILE A 112 20.19 3.60 -12.02
C ILE A 112 19.49 2.25 -11.81
N THR A 113 20.22 1.24 -11.33
CA THR A 113 19.67 -0.10 -11.06
C THR A 113 18.58 -0.05 -9.98
N ILE A 114 18.81 0.66 -8.87
CA ILE A 114 17.81 0.83 -7.80
C ILE A 114 16.55 1.49 -8.35
N LEU A 115 16.68 2.62 -9.05
CA LEU A 115 15.51 3.31 -9.62
C LEU A 115 14.78 2.44 -10.65
N ARG A 116 15.51 1.60 -11.38
CA ARG A 116 14.90 0.68 -12.35
C ARG A 116 14.19 -0.49 -11.65
N ASN A 117 14.76 -1.06 -10.60
CA ASN A 117 14.15 -2.12 -9.78
C ASN A 117 12.90 -1.61 -9.04
N LEU A 118 12.82 -0.31 -8.76
CA LEU A 118 11.58 0.34 -8.31
C LEU A 118 10.48 0.40 -9.39
N GLY A 119 10.74 -0.13 -10.60
CA GLY A 119 9.79 -0.16 -11.72
C GLY A 119 9.64 1.18 -12.44
N MET A 120 10.59 2.11 -12.29
CA MET A 120 10.52 3.43 -12.94
C MET A 120 10.85 3.34 -14.43
N THR A 121 10.16 4.15 -15.25
CA THR A 121 10.50 4.31 -16.67
C THR A 121 11.79 5.10 -16.83
N TRP A 122 12.51 4.89 -17.94
CA TRP A 122 13.72 5.67 -18.26
C TRP A 122 13.46 7.19 -18.28
N ILE A 123 12.25 7.61 -18.66
CA ILE A 123 11.84 9.02 -18.62
C ILE A 123 11.80 9.52 -17.17
N ASN A 124 11.16 8.76 -16.27
CA ASN A 124 11.05 9.14 -14.87
C ASN A 124 12.39 9.08 -14.15
N ILE A 125 13.26 8.13 -14.49
CA ILE A 125 14.64 8.04 -13.97
C ILE A 125 15.42 9.29 -14.37
N ALA A 126 15.35 9.70 -15.64
CA ALA A 126 16.03 10.91 -16.13
C ALA A 126 15.55 12.17 -15.40
N SER A 127 14.23 12.29 -15.20
CA SER A 127 13.62 13.39 -14.45
C SER A 127 14.08 13.40 -12.99
N THR A 128 14.02 12.25 -12.30
CA THR A 128 14.41 12.11 -10.89
C THR A 128 15.89 12.44 -10.66
N LEU A 129 16.76 11.97 -11.55
CA LEU A 129 18.21 12.23 -11.48
C LEU A 129 18.60 13.60 -12.07
N LYS A 130 17.63 14.37 -12.59
CA LYS A 130 17.81 15.66 -13.26
C LYS A 130 18.89 15.64 -14.35
N ILE A 131 18.87 14.61 -15.18
CA ILE A 131 19.76 14.46 -16.35
C ILE A 131 18.97 14.38 -17.65
N SER A 132 19.60 14.74 -18.76
CA SER A 132 18.99 14.54 -20.07
C SER A 132 18.83 13.04 -20.38
N ARG A 133 17.74 12.69 -21.07
CA ARG A 133 17.52 11.32 -21.57
C ARG A 133 18.77 10.79 -22.31
N ARG A 134 19.40 11.63 -23.14
CA ARG A 134 20.63 11.27 -23.87
C ARG A 134 21.78 10.86 -22.94
N THR A 135 21.94 11.54 -21.81
CA THR A 135 22.96 11.17 -20.80
C THR A 135 22.62 9.82 -20.18
N LEU A 136 21.35 9.57 -19.85
CA LEU A 136 20.90 8.31 -19.27
C LEU A 136 21.06 7.13 -20.24
N TYR A 137 20.69 7.28 -21.51
CA TYR A 137 20.89 6.22 -22.51
C TYR A 137 22.37 5.92 -22.76
N ARG A 138 23.24 6.94 -22.71
CA ARG A 138 24.70 6.72 -22.75
C ARG A 138 25.18 5.93 -21.54
N LEU A 139 24.68 6.25 -20.33
CA LEU A 139 25.00 5.49 -19.12
C LEU A 139 24.46 4.07 -19.18
N LYS A 140 23.23 3.87 -19.67
CA LYS A 140 22.62 2.56 -19.91
C LYS A 140 23.53 1.67 -20.77
N SER A 141 24.01 2.21 -21.90
CA SER A 141 24.92 1.49 -22.80
C SER A 141 26.29 1.26 -22.16
N LYS A 142 26.84 2.24 -21.43
CA LYS A 142 28.11 2.11 -20.71
C LYS A 142 28.05 1.02 -19.62
N PHE A 143 26.91 0.89 -18.97
CA PHE A 143 26.66 -0.03 -17.86
C PHE A 143 26.04 -1.36 -18.30
N ASP A 144 25.82 -1.56 -19.60
CA ASP A 144 25.20 -2.75 -20.19
C ASP A 144 23.89 -3.18 -19.49
N ILE A 145 23.03 -2.21 -19.18
CA ILE A 145 21.74 -2.47 -18.54
C ILE A 145 20.77 -2.96 -19.63
N ASN A 146 20.81 -4.27 -19.92
CA ASN A 146 19.92 -4.93 -20.86
C ASN A 146 18.55 -5.21 -20.23
N GLU A 147 17.49 -4.93 -21.00
CA GLU A 147 16.11 -5.17 -20.59
C GLU A 147 15.42 -6.09 -21.59
N SER A 148 15.33 -7.36 -21.24
CA SER A 148 14.27 -8.25 -21.69
C SER A 148 14.35 -9.50 -20.84
N CYS A 149 13.45 -9.63 -19.87
CA CYS A 149 13.11 -10.94 -19.36
C CYS A 149 11.70 -11.22 -19.87
N PHE A 150 11.62 -11.71 -21.11
CA PHE A 150 10.41 -12.38 -21.56
C PHE A 150 10.26 -13.61 -20.67
N ILE A 151 9.26 -13.59 -19.80
CA ILE A 151 8.91 -14.74 -18.97
C ILE A 151 7.88 -15.56 -19.74
N PRO A 152 8.05 -16.88 -19.93
CA PRO A 152 7.04 -17.77 -20.51
C PRO A 152 5.74 -17.79 -19.69
N ASP A 153 4.62 -18.18 -20.32
CA ASP A 153 3.34 -18.23 -19.59
C ASP A 153 3.35 -19.25 -18.45
N GLU A 154 4.02 -20.40 -18.60
CA GLU A 154 4.07 -21.41 -17.52
C GLU A 154 4.79 -20.87 -16.28
N GLU A 155 5.89 -20.15 -16.46
CA GLU A 155 6.63 -19.54 -15.35
C GLU A 155 5.83 -18.38 -14.73
N LEU A 156 5.16 -17.58 -15.55
CA LEU A 156 4.29 -16.50 -15.07
C LEU A 156 3.13 -17.06 -14.24
N ASP A 157 2.55 -18.19 -14.64
CA ASP A 157 1.49 -18.85 -13.91
C ASP A 157 1.94 -19.34 -12.55
N LEU A 158 3.10 -19.99 -12.48
CA LEU A 158 3.67 -20.46 -11.21
C LEU A 158 3.83 -19.30 -10.22
N ILE A 159 4.33 -18.16 -10.69
CA ILE A 159 4.48 -16.95 -9.87
C ILE A 159 3.10 -16.42 -9.45
N ILE A 160 2.14 -16.30 -10.36
CA ILE A 160 0.80 -15.80 -10.05
C ILE A 160 0.06 -16.73 -9.07
N SER A 161 0.16 -18.04 -9.26
CA SER A 161 -0.41 -19.04 -8.36
C SER A 161 0.17 -18.96 -6.95
N ASP A 162 1.49 -18.79 -6.81
CA ASP A 162 2.14 -18.56 -5.51
C ASP A 162 1.63 -17.29 -4.81
N ILE A 163 1.48 -16.20 -5.59
CA ILE A 163 0.95 -14.92 -5.10
C ILE A 163 -0.49 -15.08 -4.60
N ILE A 164 -1.34 -15.74 -5.38
CA ILE A 164 -2.76 -15.96 -5.04
C ILE A 164 -2.89 -16.90 -3.85
N ARG A 165 -2.06 -17.95 -3.76
CA ARG A 165 -2.04 -18.85 -2.58
C ARG A 165 -1.72 -18.08 -1.30
N SER A 166 -0.80 -17.12 -1.37
CA SER A 166 -0.43 -16.28 -0.23
C SER A 166 -1.48 -15.20 0.07
N THR A 167 -2.17 -14.69 -0.96
CA THR A 167 -3.11 -13.56 -0.86
C THR A 167 -4.28 -13.73 -1.85
N PRO A 168 -5.25 -14.61 -1.58
CA PRO A 168 -6.25 -15.00 -2.58
C PRO A 168 -7.22 -13.88 -2.96
N ASN A 169 -7.37 -12.90 -2.07
CA ASN A 169 -8.22 -11.73 -2.29
C ASN A 169 -7.49 -10.57 -3.01
N SER A 170 -6.27 -10.80 -3.51
CA SER A 170 -5.50 -9.83 -4.28
C SER A 170 -6.09 -9.58 -5.67
N GLY A 171 -6.29 -8.30 -6.00
CA GLY A 171 -6.73 -7.88 -7.34
C GLY A 171 -5.58 -7.69 -8.32
N GLU A 172 -5.92 -7.40 -9.58
CA GLU A 172 -4.96 -7.15 -10.69
C GLU A 172 -3.84 -6.20 -10.29
N SER A 173 -4.17 -5.07 -9.64
CA SER A 173 -3.19 -4.07 -9.21
C SER A 173 -2.17 -4.61 -8.20
N TYR A 174 -2.61 -5.44 -7.25
CA TYR A 174 -1.75 -6.04 -6.23
C TYR A 174 -0.88 -7.13 -6.85
N VAL A 175 -1.44 -8.00 -7.69
CA VAL A 175 -0.65 -9.01 -8.44
C VAL A 175 0.43 -8.35 -9.29
N ARG A 176 0.11 -7.24 -9.96
CA ARG A 176 1.11 -6.45 -10.70
C ARG A 176 2.16 -5.81 -9.79
N GLY A 177 1.76 -5.33 -8.61
CA GLY A 177 2.71 -4.84 -7.59
C GLY A 177 3.66 -5.94 -7.14
N SER A 178 3.14 -7.13 -6.90
CA SER A 178 3.93 -8.32 -6.55
C SER A 178 4.93 -8.72 -7.63
N LEU A 179 4.50 -8.79 -8.90
CA LEU A 179 5.39 -9.06 -10.03
C LEU A 179 6.51 -8.00 -10.11
N ARG A 180 6.16 -6.71 -9.96
CA ARG A 180 7.14 -5.62 -9.96
C ARG A 180 8.15 -5.73 -8.82
N SER A 181 7.72 -6.12 -7.61
CA SER A 181 8.63 -6.32 -6.47
C SER A 181 9.66 -7.44 -6.72
N ARG A 182 9.33 -8.39 -7.61
CA ARG A 182 10.22 -9.47 -8.08
C ARG A 182 11.02 -9.08 -9.33
N ASN A 183 11.03 -7.80 -9.70
CA ASN A 183 11.61 -7.28 -10.95
C ASN A 183 10.99 -7.88 -12.24
N VAL A 184 9.79 -8.46 -12.14
CA VAL A 184 9.04 -9.03 -13.25
C VAL A 184 8.11 -7.97 -13.85
N THR A 185 8.38 -7.57 -15.09
CA THR A 185 7.58 -6.57 -15.80
C THR A 185 6.74 -7.23 -16.88
N VAL A 186 5.42 -7.29 -16.66
CA VAL A 186 4.47 -7.91 -17.58
C VAL A 186 3.42 -6.88 -18.03
N PRO A 187 3.04 -6.85 -19.33
CA PRO A 187 1.95 -6.02 -19.81
C PRO A 187 0.64 -6.29 -19.06
N ARG A 188 -0.15 -5.23 -18.86
CA ARG A 188 -1.41 -5.30 -18.12
C ARG A 188 -2.37 -6.38 -18.67
N TRP A 189 -2.51 -6.42 -19.99
CA TRP A 189 -3.43 -7.35 -20.66
C TRP A 189 -3.05 -8.81 -20.39
N ARG A 190 -1.75 -9.14 -20.39
CA ARG A 190 -1.26 -10.50 -20.16
C ARG A 190 -1.50 -10.95 -18.72
N VAL A 191 -1.29 -10.09 -17.74
CA VAL A 191 -1.65 -10.39 -16.34
C VAL A 191 -3.16 -10.63 -16.20
N ARG A 192 -4.00 -9.84 -16.90
CA ARG A 192 -5.45 -10.04 -16.90
C ARG A 192 -5.87 -11.33 -17.60
N GLU A 193 -5.19 -11.76 -18.63
CA GLU A 193 -5.44 -13.04 -19.29
C GLU A 193 -5.08 -14.21 -18.36
N ARG A 194 -3.86 -14.22 -17.80
CA ARG A 194 -3.42 -15.30 -16.89
C ARG A 194 -4.30 -15.41 -15.64
N LEU A 195 -4.64 -14.28 -15.02
CA LEU A 195 -5.56 -14.26 -13.88
C LEU A 195 -6.97 -14.76 -14.22
N GLU A 196 -7.36 -14.84 -15.51
CA GLU A 196 -8.71 -15.30 -15.90
C GLU A 196 -8.78 -16.80 -15.83
N ILE A 197 -7.68 -17.41 -16.25
CA ILE A 197 -7.46 -18.85 -16.25
C ILE A 197 -7.24 -19.33 -14.82
N LEU A 198 -6.44 -18.60 -14.02
CA LEU A 198 -6.01 -19.04 -12.68
C LEU A 198 -7.01 -18.70 -11.55
N ASP A 199 -7.73 -17.59 -11.64
CA ASP A 199 -8.68 -17.16 -10.59
C ASP A 199 -9.94 -16.50 -11.19
N PRO A 200 -10.79 -17.28 -11.88
CA PRO A 200 -12.03 -16.78 -12.46
C PRO A 200 -13.04 -16.32 -11.39
N ILE A 201 -13.11 -17.03 -10.26
CA ILE A 201 -14.08 -16.77 -9.18
C ILE A 201 -13.73 -15.51 -8.39
N GLY A 202 -12.48 -15.42 -7.90
CA GLY A 202 -12.04 -14.23 -7.16
C GLY A 202 -12.12 -12.98 -8.02
N ARG A 203 -11.87 -13.08 -9.33
CA ARG A 203 -12.05 -11.97 -10.27
C ARG A 203 -13.48 -11.47 -10.30
N ALA A 204 -14.47 -12.36 -10.35
CA ALA A 204 -15.88 -11.99 -10.39
C ALA A 204 -16.29 -11.26 -9.10
N LEU A 205 -15.93 -11.81 -7.93
CA LEU A 205 -16.24 -11.22 -6.62
C LEU A 205 -15.66 -9.80 -6.46
N ARG A 206 -14.49 -9.52 -7.06
CA ARG A 206 -13.81 -8.21 -6.97
C ARG A 206 -14.44 -7.10 -7.83
N ARG A 207 -15.27 -7.41 -8.83
CA ARG A 207 -15.90 -6.40 -9.71
C ARG A 207 -17.00 -5.58 -9.01
N HIS A 208 -17.46 -6.01 -7.83
CA HIS A 208 -18.59 -5.39 -7.12
C HIS A 208 -18.20 -4.26 -6.14
N ASN A 209 -16.90 -4.06 -5.85
CA ASN A 209 -16.48 -3.10 -4.82
C ASN A 209 -15.84 -1.85 -5.42
N THR A 210 -16.50 -0.70 -5.22
CA THR A 210 -15.99 0.62 -5.61
C THR A 210 -15.15 1.22 -4.49
N ILE A 211 -13.93 1.63 -4.81
CA ILE A 211 -13.02 2.29 -3.86
C ILE A 211 -13.33 3.79 -3.81
N VAL A 212 -13.65 4.30 -2.61
CA VAL A 212 -13.76 5.74 -2.34
C VAL A 212 -12.36 6.35 -2.23
N ARG A 213 -12.08 7.41 -3.01
CA ARG A 213 -10.79 8.13 -3.03
C ARG A 213 -10.85 9.35 -2.11
N ARG A 214 -9.74 9.68 -1.44
CA ARG A 214 -9.68 10.74 -0.41
C ARG A 214 -8.39 11.56 -0.47
N LYS A 215 -8.43 12.78 0.08
CA LYS A 215 -7.32 13.74 0.11
C LYS A 215 -6.67 13.73 1.49
N TYR A 216 -5.39 13.40 1.54
CA TYR A 216 -4.55 13.44 2.73
C TYR A 216 -3.22 14.07 2.34
N THR A 217 -2.74 15.05 3.10
CA THR A 217 -1.53 15.81 2.78
C THR A 217 -0.61 15.96 4.00
N VAL A 218 0.68 15.67 3.79
CA VAL A 218 1.81 15.90 4.71
C VAL A 218 2.95 16.45 3.85
N LYS A 219 3.88 17.23 4.41
CA LYS A 219 4.92 17.95 3.65
C LYS A 219 5.84 17.06 2.80
N GLY A 220 6.17 15.86 3.27
CA GLY A 220 7.06 14.94 2.56
C GLY A 220 7.26 13.61 3.27
N VAL A 221 8.17 12.79 2.77
CA VAL A 221 8.47 11.49 3.37
C VAL A 221 9.10 11.65 4.75
N ASN A 222 8.80 10.71 5.64
CA ASN A 222 9.31 10.68 7.01
C ASN A 222 8.87 11.85 7.90
N TYR A 223 8.00 12.76 7.43
CA TYR A 223 7.49 13.82 8.29
C TYR A 223 6.52 13.31 9.35
N LEU A 224 5.65 12.37 8.97
CA LEU A 224 4.70 11.75 9.88
C LEU A 224 4.53 10.28 9.53
N TRP A 225 4.92 9.40 10.46
CA TRP A 225 4.56 7.99 10.42
C TRP A 225 3.32 7.74 11.26
N HIS A 226 2.45 6.87 10.77
CA HIS A 226 1.22 6.43 11.44
C HIS A 226 1.44 4.99 11.88
N MET A 227 1.40 4.72 13.18
CA MET A 227 1.56 3.39 13.75
C MET A 227 0.36 3.00 14.59
N ASP A 228 0.05 1.71 14.63
CA ASP A 228 -1.05 1.15 15.41
C ASP A 228 -0.92 -0.38 15.52
N SER A 229 -1.70 -0.97 16.41
CA SER A 229 -1.88 -2.41 16.54
C SER A 229 -3.32 -2.81 16.20
N ASN A 230 -3.49 -3.93 15.50
CA ASN A 230 -4.81 -4.44 15.12
C ASN A 230 -5.10 -5.79 15.80
N HIS A 231 -6.23 -5.83 16.51
CA HIS A 231 -6.61 -6.91 17.41
C HIS A 231 -7.65 -7.88 16.81
N LYS A 232 -7.84 -7.91 15.48
CA LYS A 232 -8.88 -8.75 14.84
C LYS A 232 -8.75 -10.26 15.08
N LEU A 233 -7.56 -10.74 15.44
CA LEU A 233 -7.26 -12.14 15.76
C LEU A 233 -6.82 -12.33 17.22
N ILE A 234 -7.19 -11.41 18.11
CA ILE A 234 -6.72 -11.41 19.50
C ILE A 234 -7.23 -12.59 20.33
N SER A 235 -8.43 -13.12 20.03
CA SER A 235 -8.95 -14.36 20.63
C SER A 235 -8.02 -15.54 20.40
N PHE A 236 -7.29 -15.53 19.28
CA PHE A 236 -6.29 -16.54 18.92
C PHE A 236 -4.86 -16.15 19.31
N ARG A 237 -4.71 -15.14 20.20
CA ARG A 237 -3.44 -14.57 20.67
C ARG A 237 -2.54 -14.02 19.57
N MET A 238 -3.12 -13.58 18.46
CA MET A 238 -2.39 -13.00 17.34
C MET A 238 -2.73 -11.52 17.18
N VAL A 239 -1.69 -10.68 17.21
CA VAL A 239 -1.83 -9.23 17.08
C VAL A 239 -0.98 -8.74 15.91
N PHE A 240 -1.61 -7.92 15.06
CA PHE A 240 -0.89 -7.25 13.99
C PHE A 240 -0.30 -5.93 14.50
N HIS A 241 0.94 -5.64 14.10
CA HIS A 241 1.65 -4.40 14.35
C HIS A 241 1.96 -3.75 13.01
N GLY A 242 1.56 -2.51 12.81
CA GLY A 242 1.70 -1.83 11.52
C GLY A 242 2.23 -0.41 11.65
N CYS A 243 3.03 0.02 10.67
CA CYS A 243 3.43 1.41 10.53
C CYS A 243 3.49 1.80 9.05
N ILE A 244 2.98 2.99 8.73
CA ILE A 244 2.91 3.52 7.37
C ILE A 244 3.35 4.98 7.33
N ASP A 245 4.12 5.35 6.30
CA ASP A 245 4.49 6.74 6.03
C ASP A 245 3.28 7.52 5.49
N GLY A 246 2.96 8.66 6.10
CA GLY A 246 1.76 9.41 5.78
C GLY A 246 1.75 10.03 4.37
N PHE A 247 2.92 10.38 3.85
CA PHE A 247 3.07 11.02 2.54
C PHE A 247 3.06 10.00 1.40
N SER A 248 4.02 9.08 1.41
CA SER A 248 4.21 8.09 0.34
C SER A 248 3.23 6.92 0.42
N ARG A 249 2.59 6.71 1.57
CA ARG A 249 1.80 5.51 1.90
C ARG A 249 2.64 4.24 1.90
N MET A 250 3.95 4.35 2.04
CA MET A 250 4.85 3.21 2.12
C MET A 250 4.67 2.53 3.47
N ILE A 251 4.41 1.21 3.45
CA ILE A 251 4.43 0.41 4.68
C ILE A 251 5.89 0.31 5.12
N ILE A 252 6.15 0.80 6.33
CA ILE A 252 7.45 0.78 6.99
C ILE A 252 7.68 -0.59 7.62
N TYR A 253 6.70 -1.09 8.38
CA TYR A 253 6.66 -2.46 8.87
C TYR A 253 5.22 -2.95 8.99
N LEU A 254 5.02 -4.26 8.88
CA LEU A 254 3.75 -4.92 9.10
C LEU A 254 4.01 -6.36 9.53
N HIS A 255 3.72 -6.68 10.79
CA HIS A 255 4.02 -7.97 11.39
C HIS A 255 2.82 -8.53 12.14
N CYS A 256 2.73 -9.86 12.21
CA CYS A 256 1.82 -10.56 13.12
C CYS A 256 2.64 -11.27 14.19
N LEU A 257 2.35 -10.98 15.45
CA LEU A 257 3.09 -11.43 16.63
C LEU A 257 2.11 -11.99 17.66
N ASN A 258 2.64 -12.78 18.59
CA ASN A 258 1.87 -13.45 19.64
C ASN A 258 1.78 -12.65 20.94
N ASN A 259 2.14 -11.37 20.90
CA ASN A 259 2.13 -10.46 22.04
C ASN A 259 2.02 -9.02 21.55
N ASN A 260 1.62 -8.13 22.45
CA ASN A 260 1.51 -6.70 22.23
C ASN A 260 2.41 -5.90 23.19
N LYS A 261 3.55 -6.47 23.60
CA LYS A 261 4.49 -5.80 24.52
C LYS A 261 5.10 -4.57 23.85
N ALA A 262 5.34 -3.53 24.65
CA ALA A 262 5.93 -2.29 24.15
C ALA A 262 7.35 -2.47 23.59
N GLU A 263 8.14 -3.37 24.16
CA GLU A 263 9.48 -3.73 23.65
C GLU A 263 9.39 -4.33 22.23
N THR A 264 8.39 -5.15 21.98
CA THR A 264 8.15 -5.76 20.67
C THR A 264 7.77 -4.70 19.63
N ALA A 265 6.86 -3.78 19.98
CA ALA A 265 6.50 -2.67 19.11
C ALA A 265 7.71 -1.76 18.82
N LEU A 266 8.55 -1.50 19.83
CA LEU A 266 9.80 -0.75 19.65
C LEU A 266 10.76 -1.46 18.69
N ASN A 267 10.96 -2.77 18.82
CA ASN A 267 11.84 -3.53 17.93
C ASN A 267 11.37 -3.43 16.45
N CYS A 268 10.06 -3.58 16.20
CA CYS A 268 9.50 -3.36 14.87
C CYS A 268 9.77 -1.94 14.36
N PHE A 269 9.60 -0.93 15.23
CA PHE A 269 9.86 0.46 14.90
C PHE A 269 11.33 0.74 14.59
N GLU A 270 12.27 0.25 15.40
CA GLU A 270 13.71 0.42 15.20
C GLU A 270 14.17 -0.23 13.89
N ASN A 271 13.67 -1.43 13.55
CA ASN A 271 13.94 -2.05 12.25
C ASN A 271 13.45 -1.17 11.09
N GLY A 272 12.27 -0.56 11.23
CA GLY A 272 11.75 0.42 10.28
C GLY A 272 12.64 1.66 10.15
N VAL A 273 13.12 2.20 11.27
CA VAL A 273 14.04 3.36 11.30
C VAL A 273 15.38 3.02 10.64
N LEU A 274 15.92 1.81 10.87
CA LEU A 274 17.15 1.35 10.22
C LEU A 274 17.01 1.29 8.70
N GLN A 275 15.85 0.89 8.19
CA GLN A 275 15.64 0.74 6.75
C GLN A 275 15.21 2.04 6.05
N PHE A 276 14.36 2.84 6.69
CA PHE A 276 13.69 3.99 6.05
C PHE A 276 14.12 5.34 6.61
N GLY A 277 14.96 5.36 7.65
CA GLY A 277 15.39 6.55 8.36
C GLY A 277 14.41 6.97 9.45
N LEU A 278 14.91 7.75 10.41
CA LEU A 278 14.12 8.22 11.55
C LEU A 278 13.07 9.25 11.10
N PRO A 279 11.77 9.09 11.41
CA PRO A 279 10.77 10.10 11.11
C PRO A 279 10.94 11.36 11.95
N SER A 280 10.34 12.47 11.51
CA SER A 280 10.23 13.71 12.26
C SER A 280 9.23 13.54 13.41
N ARG A 281 8.06 12.95 13.12
CA ARG A 281 7.01 12.67 14.10
C ARG A 281 6.37 11.30 13.85
N VAL A 282 5.85 10.72 14.91
CA VAL A 282 5.06 9.50 14.87
C VAL A 282 3.70 9.78 15.47
N ARG A 283 2.63 9.33 14.84
CA ARG A 283 1.28 9.31 15.39
C ARG A 283 0.94 7.88 15.81
N GLY A 284 0.47 7.75 17.04
CA GLY A 284 -0.12 6.54 17.57
C GLY A 284 -1.27 6.89 18.51
N ASP A 285 -1.96 5.86 18.98
CA ASP A 285 -3.01 6.00 19.97
C ASP A 285 -2.44 6.09 21.40
N ARG A 286 -3.31 6.01 22.42
CA ARG A 286 -2.95 5.99 23.84
C ARG A 286 -2.64 4.57 24.37
N GLY A 287 -2.21 3.66 23.52
CA GLY A 287 -1.86 2.29 23.89
C GLY A 287 -0.59 2.19 24.75
N THR A 288 -0.59 1.27 25.71
CA THR A 288 0.58 0.98 26.54
C THR A 288 1.72 0.35 25.73
N GLU A 289 1.38 -0.35 24.66
CA GLU A 289 2.28 -0.92 23.66
C GLU A 289 3.10 0.15 22.93
N ASN A 290 2.61 1.38 22.85
CA ASN A 290 3.26 2.46 22.10
C ASN A 290 4.19 3.32 22.95
N ILE A 291 4.22 3.10 24.28
CA ILE A 291 5.02 3.89 25.23
C ILE A 291 6.52 3.82 24.92
N ALA A 292 7.03 2.64 24.57
CA ALA A 292 8.45 2.47 24.28
C ALA A 292 8.88 3.25 23.03
N VAL A 293 8.05 3.26 21.98
CA VAL A 293 8.28 4.06 20.76
C VAL A 293 8.21 5.55 21.07
N ALA A 294 7.24 5.99 21.88
CA ALA A 294 7.14 7.40 22.29
C ALA A 294 8.41 7.86 23.03
N ARG A 295 8.91 7.07 23.97
CA ARG A 295 10.17 7.34 24.70
C ARG A 295 11.36 7.39 23.75
N TYR A 296 11.46 6.44 22.82
CA TYR A 296 12.52 6.42 21.80
C TYR A 296 12.51 7.70 20.95
N MET A 297 11.35 8.11 20.45
CA MET A 297 11.21 9.31 19.63
C MET A 297 11.57 10.60 20.40
N ILE A 298 11.17 10.71 21.67
CA ILE A 298 11.53 11.84 22.53
C ILE A 298 13.06 11.87 22.75
N ALA A 299 13.69 10.72 22.99
CA ALA A 299 15.14 10.65 23.18
C ALA A 299 15.92 11.06 21.92
N GLN A 300 15.45 10.68 20.73
CA GLN A 300 16.13 10.96 19.46
C GLN A 300 15.86 12.38 18.91
N ARG A 301 14.68 12.94 19.16
CA ARG A 301 14.24 14.23 18.57
C ARG A 301 14.16 15.39 19.57
N GLY A 302 14.31 15.11 20.86
CA GLY A 302 14.23 16.10 21.94
C GLY A 302 12.84 16.14 22.61
N CYS A 303 12.86 16.58 23.87
CA CYS A 303 11.66 16.81 24.69
C CYS A 303 10.82 17.99 24.14
N ASP A 304 9.52 17.98 24.44
CA ASP A 304 8.57 19.08 24.18
C ASP A 304 8.40 19.53 22.72
N ARG A 305 8.96 18.79 21.76
CA ARG A 305 8.83 19.05 20.31
C ARG A 305 7.53 18.48 19.68
N GLY A 306 6.85 17.60 20.40
CA GLY A 306 5.73 16.82 19.87
C GLY A 306 6.18 15.73 18.88
N SER A 307 7.31 15.08 19.19
CA SER A 307 7.90 14.00 18.38
C SER A 307 7.03 12.74 18.33
N PHE A 308 6.15 12.55 19.31
CA PHE A 308 5.09 11.55 19.31
C PHE A 308 3.74 12.25 19.51
N ILE A 309 2.86 12.14 18.52
CA ILE A 309 1.53 12.73 18.52
C ILE A 309 0.55 11.66 19.00
N VAL A 310 0.07 11.84 20.23
CA VAL A 310 -0.97 11.00 20.81
C VAL A 310 -2.32 11.48 20.32
N GLY A 311 -2.94 10.73 19.40
CA GLY A 311 -4.27 11.02 18.84
C GLY A 311 -5.33 10.02 19.29
N ARG A 312 -6.60 10.33 19.05
CA ARG A 312 -7.65 9.29 19.03
C ARG A 312 -7.45 8.42 17.79
N SER A 313 -7.88 7.15 17.82
CA SER A 313 -7.81 6.23 16.66
C SER A 313 -8.45 6.84 15.40
N VAL A 314 -9.54 7.61 15.56
CA VAL A 314 -10.19 8.38 14.48
C VAL A 314 -9.26 9.31 13.69
N HIS A 315 -8.13 9.74 14.26
CA HIS A 315 -7.16 10.65 13.65
C HIS A 315 -5.98 9.93 12.97
N ASN A 316 -5.93 8.59 13.07
CA ASN A 316 -4.87 7.73 12.51
C ASN A 316 -5.30 7.12 11.16
N GLN A 317 -5.93 7.90 10.26
CA GLN A 317 -6.68 7.27 9.16
C GLN A 317 -5.80 6.55 8.11
N ARG A 318 -4.50 6.86 8.04
CA ARG A 318 -3.58 6.16 7.15
C ARG A 318 -3.39 4.71 7.56
N ILE A 319 -3.23 4.44 8.86
CA ILE A 319 -3.12 3.07 9.35
C ILE A 319 -4.48 2.36 9.32
N GLU A 320 -5.58 3.06 9.60
CA GLU A 320 -6.93 2.48 9.48
C GLU A 320 -7.24 2.03 8.04
N ARG A 321 -6.84 2.83 7.05
CA ARG A 321 -6.98 2.43 5.65
C ARG A 321 -6.11 1.22 5.32
N LEU A 322 -4.91 1.13 5.88
CA LEU A 322 -4.06 -0.04 5.76
C LEU A 322 -4.75 -1.26 6.39
N TRP A 323 -5.32 -1.14 7.60
CA TRP A 323 -6.03 -2.22 8.28
C TRP A 323 -7.26 -2.72 7.52
N SER A 324 -8.00 -1.83 6.88
CA SER A 324 -9.10 -2.21 5.97
C SER A 324 -8.62 -3.14 4.85
N GLU A 325 -7.45 -2.86 4.27
CA GLU A 325 -6.87 -3.65 3.19
C GLU A 325 -6.18 -4.93 3.68
N VAL A 326 -5.49 -4.89 4.82
CA VAL A 326 -4.96 -6.08 5.52
C VAL A 326 -6.10 -7.03 5.86
N ASN A 327 -7.24 -6.51 6.33
CA ASN A 327 -8.41 -7.32 6.60
C ASN A 327 -8.94 -7.99 5.33
N ARG A 328 -9.14 -7.21 4.28
CA ARG A 328 -9.67 -7.71 3.01
C ARG A 328 -8.77 -8.77 2.37
N ILE A 329 -7.45 -8.57 2.41
CA ILE A 329 -6.48 -9.41 1.67
C ILE A 329 -5.95 -10.58 2.51
N VAL A 330 -5.70 -10.36 3.80
CA VAL A 330 -4.95 -11.29 4.65
C VAL A 330 -5.78 -11.79 5.83
N SER A 331 -6.22 -10.93 6.75
CA SER A 331 -6.73 -11.43 8.04
C SER A 331 -8.11 -12.08 7.96
N LYS A 332 -8.98 -11.65 7.03
CA LYS A 332 -10.35 -12.16 6.91
C LYS A 332 -10.38 -13.68 6.65
N GLN A 333 -9.56 -14.18 5.73
CA GLN A 333 -9.52 -15.61 5.41
C GLN A 333 -9.10 -16.47 6.62
N TYR A 334 -8.14 -16.01 7.42
CA TYR A 334 -7.70 -16.74 8.61
C TYR A 334 -8.75 -16.69 9.70
N LYS A 335 -9.40 -15.53 9.89
CA LYS A 335 -10.50 -15.40 10.83
C LYS A 335 -11.66 -16.34 10.47
N GLU A 336 -12.07 -16.36 9.20
CA GLU A 336 -13.13 -17.26 8.73
C GLU A 336 -12.75 -18.73 8.87
N LEU A 337 -11.48 -19.08 8.60
CA LEU A 337 -10.97 -20.43 8.80
C LEU A 337 -11.01 -20.86 10.27
N PHE A 338 -10.58 -20.00 11.20
CA PHE A 338 -10.56 -20.33 12.62
C PHE A 338 -11.97 -20.47 13.18
N LEU A 339 -12.89 -19.55 12.82
CA LEU A 339 -14.30 -19.66 13.18
C LEU A 339 -14.93 -20.95 12.65
N TYR A 340 -14.61 -21.34 11.41
CA TYR A 340 -15.04 -22.63 10.85
C TYR A 340 -14.49 -23.81 11.67
N MET A 341 -13.21 -23.77 12.08
CA MET A 341 -12.62 -24.82 12.91
C MET A 341 -13.31 -24.94 14.28
N GLU A 342 -13.72 -23.82 14.88
CA GLU A 342 -14.50 -23.81 16.12
C GLU A 342 -15.91 -24.39 15.91
N GLU A 343 -16.61 -23.98 14.85
CA GLU A 343 -17.93 -24.52 14.49
C GLU A 343 -17.91 -26.04 14.27
N GLN A 344 -16.80 -26.57 13.75
CA GLN A 344 -16.59 -28.01 13.56
C GLN A 344 -16.03 -28.72 14.81
N ASN A 345 -15.89 -28.04 15.95
CA ASN A 345 -15.29 -28.56 17.19
C ASN A 345 -13.84 -29.08 17.02
N LEU A 346 -13.09 -28.52 16.06
CA LEU A 346 -11.69 -28.84 15.81
C LEU A 346 -10.74 -27.95 16.63
N LEU A 347 -11.19 -26.73 16.94
CA LEU A 347 -10.47 -25.69 17.68
C LEU A 347 -11.31 -25.27 18.89
N ASP A 348 -10.69 -25.14 20.05
CA ASP A 348 -11.25 -24.48 21.23
C ASP A 348 -10.37 -23.27 21.60
N GLU A 349 -10.91 -22.06 21.52
CA GLU A 349 -10.21 -20.82 21.88
C GLU A 349 -9.87 -20.72 23.38
N ASN A 350 -10.41 -21.61 24.22
CA ASN A 350 -10.11 -21.68 25.66
C ASN A 350 -9.13 -22.81 26.00
N ASP A 351 -8.72 -23.65 25.03
CA ASP A 351 -7.74 -24.73 25.24
C ASP A 351 -6.33 -24.24 24.87
N GLU A 352 -5.41 -24.28 25.84
CA GLU A 352 -4.03 -23.83 25.66
C GLU A 352 -3.28 -24.62 24.59
N ILE A 353 -3.51 -25.94 24.48
CA ILE A 353 -2.85 -26.80 23.49
C ILE A 353 -3.31 -26.39 22.10
N ASP A 354 -4.61 -26.11 21.95
CA ASP A 354 -5.22 -25.68 20.72
C ASP A 354 -4.66 -24.31 20.30
N LEU A 355 -4.66 -23.30 21.18
CA LEU A 355 -4.10 -21.97 20.89
C LEU A 355 -2.60 -22.02 20.54
N PHE A 356 -1.82 -22.84 21.26
CA PHE A 356 -0.39 -23.02 20.97
C PHE A 356 -0.18 -23.69 19.61
N SER A 357 -0.92 -24.76 19.33
CA SER A 357 -0.85 -25.51 18.06
C SER A 357 -1.26 -24.64 16.89
N LEU A 358 -2.32 -23.85 17.07
CA LEU A 358 -2.80 -22.88 16.09
C LEU A 358 -1.70 -21.84 15.80
N SER A 359 -1.08 -21.29 16.84
CA SER A 359 0.00 -20.33 16.71
C SER A 359 1.24 -20.89 16.02
N TYR A 360 1.62 -22.13 16.33
CA TYR A 360 2.75 -22.81 15.71
C TYR A 360 2.57 -22.95 14.19
N VAL A 361 1.37 -23.28 13.74
CA VAL A 361 1.08 -23.53 12.31
C VAL A 361 0.73 -22.26 11.54
N PHE A 362 -0.15 -21.43 12.07
CA PHE A 362 -0.74 -20.33 11.31
C PHE A 362 0.02 -19.01 11.45
N LEU A 363 0.77 -18.78 12.54
CA LEU A 363 1.54 -17.54 12.67
C LEU A 363 2.61 -17.40 11.56
N PRO A 364 3.39 -18.45 11.20
CA PRO A 364 4.30 -18.38 10.04
C PRO A 364 3.56 -18.18 8.71
N ARG A 365 2.39 -18.81 8.53
CA ARG A 365 1.57 -18.67 7.32
C ARG A 365 1.05 -17.24 7.16
N ILE A 366 0.50 -16.67 8.22
CA ILE A 366 0.04 -15.27 8.25
C ILE A 366 1.22 -14.32 7.97
N ARG A 367 2.39 -14.54 8.58
CA ARG A 367 3.59 -13.72 8.31
C ARG A 367 3.98 -13.73 6.85
N ARG A 368 4.00 -14.89 6.19
CA ARG A 368 4.24 -14.99 4.74
C ARG A 368 3.21 -14.19 3.93
N SER A 369 1.93 -14.34 4.26
CA SER A 369 0.87 -13.57 3.58
C SER A 369 1.03 -12.06 3.78
N LEU A 370 1.47 -11.60 4.96
CA LEU A 370 1.79 -10.20 5.22
C LEU A 370 3.00 -9.74 4.41
N GLU A 371 4.08 -10.52 4.36
CA GLU A 371 5.27 -10.19 3.54
C GLU A 371 4.89 -10.05 2.06
N GLU A 372 4.05 -10.95 1.55
CA GLU A 372 3.52 -10.87 0.20
C GLU A 372 2.63 -9.63 0.01
N PHE A 373 1.76 -9.33 0.97
CA PHE A 373 0.94 -8.13 0.94
C PHE A 373 1.79 -6.84 0.97
N VAL A 374 2.85 -6.78 1.77
CA VAL A 374 3.77 -5.63 1.82
C VAL A 374 4.45 -5.43 0.46
N ARG A 375 4.90 -6.51 -0.19
CA ARG A 375 5.45 -6.46 -1.56
C ARG A 375 4.43 -5.90 -2.54
N GLN A 376 3.21 -6.40 -2.50
CA GLN A 376 2.13 -5.94 -3.36
C GLN A 376 1.81 -4.46 -3.13
N TRP A 377 1.65 -4.07 -1.87
CA TRP A 377 1.31 -2.72 -1.46
C TRP A 377 2.41 -1.73 -1.84
N ASN A 378 3.66 -1.99 -1.49
CA ASN A 378 4.72 -1.02 -1.73
C ASN A 378 5.05 -0.83 -3.23
N PHE A 379 4.68 -1.78 -4.10
CA PHE A 379 4.97 -1.74 -5.53
C PHE A 379 3.74 -1.59 -6.46
N HIS A 380 2.51 -1.60 -5.93
CA HIS A 380 1.32 -1.32 -6.74
C HIS A 380 1.22 0.16 -7.12
N ALA A 381 0.69 0.44 -8.30
CA ALA A 381 0.46 1.80 -8.77
C ALA A 381 -0.74 2.43 -8.05
N LEU A 382 -0.54 3.62 -7.46
CA LEU A 382 -1.61 4.42 -6.89
C LEU A 382 -2.20 5.33 -7.97
N SER A 383 -3.48 5.18 -8.28
CA SER A 383 -4.15 6.03 -9.28
C SER A 383 -4.15 7.51 -8.90
N THR A 384 -4.20 7.81 -7.59
CA THR A 384 -4.18 9.17 -7.05
C THR A 384 -2.80 9.84 -7.07
N GLU A 385 -1.74 9.09 -7.39
CA GLU A 385 -0.36 9.57 -7.39
C GLU A 385 0.30 9.36 -8.76
N ARG A 386 -0.46 9.59 -9.84
CA ARG A 386 -0.01 9.44 -11.24
C ARG A 386 0.56 8.06 -11.53
N TYR A 387 -0.08 7.02 -10.99
CA TYR A 387 0.32 5.62 -11.11
C TYR A 387 1.72 5.28 -10.56
N ARG A 388 2.28 6.14 -9.70
CA ARG A 388 3.49 5.82 -8.93
C ARG A 388 3.15 4.88 -7.78
N SER A 389 4.07 3.98 -7.46
CA SER A 389 3.93 3.13 -6.27
C SER A 389 4.39 3.83 -4.99
N PRO A 390 3.97 3.36 -3.80
CA PRO A 390 4.49 3.89 -2.55
C PRO A 390 6.02 3.90 -2.48
N SER A 391 6.70 2.81 -2.88
CA SER A 391 8.17 2.78 -2.94
C SER A 391 8.73 3.83 -3.90
N GLN A 392 8.13 4.01 -5.08
CA GLN A 392 8.58 5.04 -6.01
C GLN A 392 8.44 6.42 -5.40
N ILE A 393 7.29 6.74 -4.78
CA ILE A 393 7.07 8.03 -4.13
C ILE A 393 8.10 8.21 -3.01
N PHE A 394 8.29 7.21 -2.16
CA PHE A 394 9.22 7.28 -1.04
C PHE A 394 10.65 7.59 -1.49
N PHE A 395 11.25 6.70 -2.28
CA PHE A 395 12.66 6.83 -2.65
C PHE A 395 12.92 8.03 -3.58
N THR A 396 12.00 8.35 -4.50
CA THR A 396 12.19 9.53 -5.38
C THR A 396 12.09 10.84 -4.61
N SER A 397 11.23 10.91 -3.59
CA SER A 397 11.11 12.08 -2.72
C SER A 397 12.35 12.24 -1.85
N THR A 398 12.90 11.15 -1.31
CA THR A 398 14.18 11.15 -0.58
C THR A 398 15.33 11.66 -1.45
N ILE A 399 15.44 11.19 -2.69
CA ILE A 399 16.49 11.65 -3.64
C ILE A 399 16.31 13.13 -4.01
N SER A 400 15.06 13.58 -4.13
CA SER A 400 14.73 14.96 -4.51
C SER A 400 14.82 15.94 -3.34
N GLY A 401 15.16 15.48 -2.13
CA GLY A 401 15.23 16.30 -0.92
C GLY A 401 13.86 16.66 -0.33
N GLN A 402 12.77 16.00 -0.74
CA GLN A 402 11.44 16.10 -0.15
C GLN A 402 11.28 15.14 1.05
N CYS A 403 12.30 15.11 1.91
CA CYS A 403 12.37 14.36 3.16
C CYS A 403 12.59 15.33 4.33
N VAL A 404 12.65 14.81 5.55
CA VAL A 404 12.84 15.61 6.77
C VAL A 404 14.17 16.34 6.72
N ASN A 405 14.11 17.66 6.52
CA ASN A 405 15.25 18.58 6.54
C ASN A 405 15.03 19.74 7.53
N ASP A 406 13.78 20.05 7.85
CA ASP A 406 13.31 21.15 8.68
C ASP A 406 11.94 20.81 9.29
N GLU A 407 11.40 21.69 10.13
CA GLU A 407 10.05 21.52 10.70
C GLU A 407 8.96 21.66 9.64
N ASP A 408 7.81 21.01 9.87
CA ASP A 408 6.63 21.16 9.01
C ASP A 408 5.84 22.40 9.45
N PRO A 409 5.71 23.46 8.60
CA PRO A 409 4.96 24.66 8.97
C PRO A 409 3.51 24.34 9.36
N SER A 410 2.88 23.33 8.71
CA SER A 410 1.51 22.95 9.01
C SER A 410 1.35 22.35 10.42
N TYR A 411 2.40 21.72 10.95
CA TYR A 411 2.41 21.28 12.34
C TYR A 411 2.53 22.46 13.31
N ILE A 412 3.36 23.45 12.98
CA ILE A 412 3.56 24.65 13.83
C ILE A 412 2.27 25.46 13.92
N GLU A 413 1.55 25.60 12.81
CA GLU A 413 0.29 26.34 12.74
C GLU A 413 -0.83 25.66 13.52
N ASN A 414 -1.02 24.34 13.34
CA ASN A 414 -2.06 23.60 14.04
C ASN A 414 -1.62 22.17 14.42
N PRO A 415 -0.93 21.99 15.56
CA PRO A 415 -0.44 20.69 16.00
C PRO A 415 -1.53 19.63 16.18
N GLN A 416 -2.75 20.05 16.53
CA GLN A 416 -3.86 19.14 16.85
C GLN A 416 -4.46 18.53 15.58
N GLU A 417 -4.43 19.25 14.46
CA GLU A 417 -5.01 18.83 13.18
C GLU A 417 -3.98 18.27 12.19
N TYR A 418 -2.70 18.31 12.54
CA TYR A 418 -1.61 17.93 11.64
C TYR A 418 -1.78 16.52 11.08
N GLY A 419 -1.84 16.37 9.76
CA GLY A 419 -1.92 15.05 9.13
C GLY A 419 -3.18 14.25 9.50
N ILE A 420 -4.31 14.92 9.74
CA ILE A 420 -5.65 14.32 9.87
C ILE A 420 -6.40 14.47 8.53
N ASP A 421 -6.97 13.38 8.03
CA ASP A 421 -7.98 13.35 6.96
C ASP A 421 -9.39 13.37 7.56
N PHE A 422 -9.98 14.56 7.65
CA PHE A 422 -11.33 14.77 8.19
C PHE A 422 -12.44 14.03 7.42
N MET A 423 -12.16 13.49 6.23
CA MET A 423 -13.08 12.69 5.43
C MET A 423 -12.77 11.19 5.49
N GLY A 424 -11.86 10.79 6.39
CA GLY A 424 -11.45 9.40 6.59
C GLY A 424 -12.55 8.55 7.26
N PRO A 425 -12.46 7.21 7.14
CA PRO A 425 -13.39 6.32 7.82
C PRO A 425 -13.24 6.48 9.34
N LEU A 426 -14.36 6.58 10.04
CA LEU A 426 -14.38 6.42 11.49
C LEU A 426 -14.05 4.95 11.83
N PRO A 427 -13.28 4.69 12.91
CA PRO A 427 -13.01 3.35 13.37
C PRO A 427 -14.34 2.65 13.69
N GLU A 428 -14.42 1.36 13.37
CA GLU A 428 -15.67 0.58 13.50
C GLU A 428 -16.15 0.53 14.97
N ILE A 429 -15.24 0.57 15.95
CA ILE A 429 -15.52 0.64 17.40
C ILE A 429 -14.35 1.34 18.12
N GLU A 430 -14.62 2.34 18.98
CA GLU A 430 -13.65 2.84 19.96
C GLU A 430 -13.69 1.93 21.20
N THR A 431 -12.76 0.97 21.33
CA THR A 431 -12.59 0.18 22.56
C THR A 431 -11.52 0.81 23.46
N GLU A 432 -11.65 0.66 24.78
CA GLU A 432 -10.57 0.98 25.71
C GLU A 432 -9.41 -0.01 25.47
N ASN A 433 -8.33 0.46 24.82
CA ASN A 433 -7.24 -0.36 24.29
C ASN A 433 -6.26 -0.94 25.33
N HIS A 434 -6.66 -1.11 26.59
CA HIS A 434 -5.84 -1.81 27.59
C HIS A 434 -6.09 -3.32 27.50
N ILE A 435 -5.71 -3.92 26.37
CA ILE A 435 -5.82 -5.36 26.17
C ILE A 435 -4.42 -5.95 26.22
N GLU A 436 -4.15 -6.87 27.15
CA GLU A 436 -2.90 -7.63 27.17
C GLU A 436 -3.12 -9.01 26.57
N VAL A 437 -2.25 -9.44 25.66
CA VAL A 437 -2.27 -10.81 25.13
C VAL A 437 -1.66 -11.76 26.17
N PRO A 438 -2.40 -12.76 26.68
CA PRO A 438 -1.87 -13.72 27.64
C PRO A 438 -0.72 -14.53 27.03
N ASN A 439 0.29 -14.84 27.86
CA ASN A 439 1.32 -15.80 27.45
C ASN A 439 0.71 -17.21 27.42
N PHE A 440 1.25 -18.09 26.55
CA PHE A 440 0.91 -19.52 26.60
C PHE A 440 1.32 -20.12 27.94
N GLU A 441 0.39 -20.84 28.58
CA GLU A 441 0.68 -21.57 29.82
C GLU A 441 1.51 -22.83 29.53
N ILE A 442 1.50 -23.26 28.28
CA ILE A 442 2.24 -24.41 27.78
C ILE A 442 3.66 -23.99 27.40
N SER A 443 4.64 -24.71 27.93
CA SER A 443 6.03 -24.62 27.52
C SER A 443 6.56 -26.00 27.14
N LEU A 444 6.96 -26.14 25.88
CA LEU A 444 7.59 -27.36 25.40
C LEU A 444 9.10 -27.30 25.65
N THR A 445 9.65 -28.42 26.11
CA THR A 445 11.12 -28.56 26.24
C THR A 445 11.78 -28.48 24.86
N ASN A 446 13.08 -28.12 24.82
CA ASN A 446 13.84 -28.08 23.57
C ASN A 446 13.78 -29.40 22.80
N ASN A 447 13.76 -30.54 23.51
CA ASN A 447 13.66 -31.86 22.89
C ASN A 447 12.27 -32.09 22.26
N GLN A 448 11.19 -31.70 22.93
CA GLN A 448 9.83 -31.77 22.38
C GLN A 448 9.65 -30.85 21.17
N MET A 449 10.21 -29.63 21.22
CA MET A 449 10.21 -28.70 20.08
C MET A 449 11.00 -29.25 18.89
N LEU A 450 12.15 -29.88 19.14
CA LEU A 450 12.94 -30.54 18.10
C LEU A 450 12.19 -31.74 17.51
N PHE A 451 11.53 -32.52 18.36
CA PHE A 451 10.70 -33.65 17.92
C PHE A 451 9.55 -33.19 17.02
N LEU A 452 8.83 -32.13 17.39
CA LEU A 452 7.77 -31.54 16.56
C LEU A 452 8.31 -31.11 15.19
N ARG A 453 9.46 -30.42 15.15
CA ARG A 453 10.10 -29.98 13.89
C ARG A 453 10.56 -31.14 13.01
N ASN A 454 11.00 -32.25 13.60
CA ASN A 454 11.49 -33.41 12.86
C ASN A 454 10.37 -34.33 12.35
N GLN A 455 9.28 -34.47 13.12
CA GLN A 455 8.14 -35.33 12.79
C GLN A 455 7.18 -34.69 11.80
N LEU A 456 6.99 -33.37 11.90
CA LEU A 456 6.12 -32.62 11.01
C LEU A 456 6.98 -31.79 10.07
N LEU A 457 7.03 -32.21 8.79
CA LEU A 457 7.59 -31.44 7.68
C LEU A 457 7.06 -30.01 7.76
N ASP A 458 7.92 -29.03 7.47
CA ASP A 458 7.71 -27.57 7.56
C ASP A 458 6.22 -27.16 7.48
N PRO A 459 5.70 -26.33 8.43
CA PRO A 459 4.36 -25.69 8.37
C PRO A 459 3.94 -25.14 7.01
N GLN A 460 4.93 -24.96 6.14
CA GLN A 460 4.89 -24.42 4.80
C GLN A 460 4.68 -25.43 3.65
N THR A 461 4.71 -26.74 3.89
CA THR A 461 4.67 -27.77 2.82
C THR A 461 3.30 -27.92 2.12
N ASN A 462 3.35 -28.08 0.79
CA ASN A 462 2.27 -27.90 -0.21
C ASN A 462 1.14 -28.97 -0.23
N GLY A 463 0.97 -29.79 0.81
CA GLY A 463 -0.06 -30.85 0.84
C GLY A 463 -1.38 -30.46 1.53
N ASP A 464 -1.31 -29.49 2.44
CA ASP A 464 -2.46 -28.99 3.21
C ASP A 464 -2.57 -27.47 3.01
N GLU A 465 -3.24 -27.09 1.92
CA GLU A 465 -3.45 -25.68 1.58
C GLU A 465 -4.22 -24.95 2.69
N SER A 466 -5.12 -25.65 3.40
CA SER A 466 -5.89 -25.10 4.52
C SER A 466 -5.06 -24.91 5.80
N GLY A 467 -4.10 -25.79 6.08
CA GLY A 467 -3.35 -25.85 7.33
C GLY A 467 -4.06 -26.60 8.46
N ILE A 468 -5.29 -27.08 8.25
CA ILE A 468 -6.09 -27.78 9.27
C ILE A 468 -5.46 -29.13 9.64
N PHE A 469 -5.04 -29.94 8.66
CA PHE A 469 -4.42 -31.24 8.93
C PHE A 469 -3.10 -31.09 9.67
N HIS A 470 -2.31 -30.09 9.29
CA HIS A 470 -1.07 -29.78 10.00
C HIS A 470 -1.37 -29.36 11.45
N TYR A 471 -2.33 -28.48 11.66
CA TYR A 471 -2.79 -28.09 13.00
C TYR A 471 -3.23 -29.30 13.84
N MET A 472 -4.07 -30.19 13.29
CA MET A 472 -4.53 -31.39 13.99
C MET A 472 -3.36 -32.32 14.37
N ALA A 473 -2.38 -32.47 13.48
CA ALA A 473 -1.20 -33.28 13.74
C ALA A 473 -0.33 -32.70 14.88
N VAL A 474 -0.09 -31.39 14.88
CA VAL A 474 0.62 -30.69 15.97
C VAL A 474 -0.13 -30.86 17.28
N ARG A 475 -1.43 -30.58 17.28
CA ARG A 475 -2.30 -30.70 18.46
C ARG A 475 -2.25 -32.10 19.08
N ASN A 476 -2.38 -33.14 18.26
CA ASN A 476 -2.36 -34.53 18.72
C ASN A 476 -0.99 -34.92 19.29
N LEU A 477 0.10 -34.47 18.68
CA LEU A 477 1.45 -34.70 19.20
C LEU A 477 1.68 -34.02 20.55
N ILE A 478 1.25 -32.75 20.69
CA ILE A 478 1.38 -32.02 21.94
C ILE A 478 0.53 -32.65 23.04
N ARG A 479 -0.71 -33.05 22.76
CA ARG A 479 -1.54 -33.82 23.70
C ARG A 479 -0.85 -35.12 24.14
N GLY A 480 -0.17 -35.80 23.22
CA GLY A 480 0.63 -36.98 23.54
C GLY A 480 1.74 -36.71 24.56
N PHE A 481 2.35 -35.52 24.56
CA PHE A 481 3.39 -35.16 25.53
C PHE A 481 2.85 -34.91 26.95
N TYR A 482 1.60 -34.49 27.09
CA TYR A 482 0.98 -34.18 28.39
C TYR A 482 0.13 -35.33 28.95
N ASN A 483 -0.22 -36.30 28.11
CA ASN A 483 -0.97 -37.50 28.49
C ASN A 483 -0.06 -38.72 28.80
N MET A 484 1.26 -38.54 28.73
CA MET A 484 2.28 -39.49 29.24
C MET A 484 2.78 -39.01 30.60
#